data_AF-A0A3D4X846-F1
#
_entry.id   AF-A0A3D4X846-F1
#
_cell.length_a   1.000
_cell.length_b   1.000
_cell.length_c   1.000
_cell.angle_alpha   90.00
_cell.angle_beta   90.00
_cell.angle_gamma   90.00
#
_symmetry.space_group_name_H-M   'P 1'
#
loop_
_entity.id
_entity.type
_entity.pdbx_description
1 polymer ?
#
loop_
_entity_poly.entity_id
_entity_poly.type
_entity_poly.pdbx_seq_one_letter_code
_entity_poly.pdbx_strand_id
1 'polypeptide(L)'
;MEKGYPIYGVFFEKDRLGSFFAEAHALGFNQVVFMDGDRKSCVGLSEIVPEPDFSKLPIERQPVLNPALQLSSMYFMQELSRQIPAEEKSNLQELEEELAANLSKSRLMIPVVAKKLLKPGDKLEKGSFDLTFVKDKEGVMFLPVFADVLEFNLFNDKKQFQGVVMTIDRLRPLVQGKCEGMIINPRSMALKLTPKMIDGILKRFFEF
;
A
#
# COMPACT_ATOMS: atom_id res chain seq x y z
N MET A 1 8.95 -25.57 5.18
CA MET A 1 8.21 -24.33 5.50
C MET A 1 8.72 -23.83 6.84
N GLU A 2 9.01 -22.54 6.96
CA GLU A 2 9.42 -21.95 8.23
C GLU A 2 8.28 -22.01 9.25
N LYS A 3 8.60 -22.31 10.51
CA LYS A 3 7.61 -22.50 11.58
C LYS A 3 6.92 -21.17 11.94
N GLY A 4 5.60 -21.23 12.10
CA GLY A 4 4.81 -20.18 12.74
C GLY A 4 4.19 -19.14 11.81
N TYR A 5 4.42 -19.20 10.50
CA TYR A 5 3.74 -18.32 9.55
C TYR A 5 2.35 -18.86 9.20
N PRO A 6 1.29 -18.03 9.25
CA PRO A 6 -0.03 -18.43 8.79
C PRO A 6 -0.02 -18.62 7.27
N ILE A 7 -0.71 -19.65 6.80
CA ILE A 7 -0.88 -19.95 5.37
C ILE A 7 -2.35 -19.82 5.02
N TYR A 8 -2.63 -19.04 3.98
CA TYR A 8 -3.97 -18.86 3.45
C TYR A 8 -4.02 -19.40 2.03
N GLY A 9 -5.01 -20.27 1.77
CA GLY A 9 -5.30 -20.77 0.43
C GLY A 9 -6.45 -20.01 -0.20
N VAL A 10 -6.33 -19.66 -1.47
CA VAL A 10 -7.40 -19.04 -2.27
C VAL A 10 -7.57 -19.85 -3.55
N PHE A 11 -8.83 -20.12 -3.90
CA PHE A 11 -9.16 -20.75 -5.17
C PHE A 11 -9.32 -19.68 -6.25
N PHE A 12 -8.66 -19.89 -7.39
CA PHE A 12 -8.77 -19.00 -8.54
C PHE A 12 -9.43 -19.73 -9.72
N GLU A 13 -10.45 -19.10 -10.30
CA GLU A 13 -11.02 -19.51 -11.58
C GLU A 13 -10.02 -19.18 -12.70
N LYS A 14 -9.99 -20.01 -13.75
CA LYS A 14 -8.99 -19.91 -14.84
C LYS A 14 -9.01 -18.55 -15.55
N ASP A 15 -10.18 -17.96 -15.72
CA ASP A 15 -10.39 -16.65 -16.33
C ASP A 15 -9.85 -15.49 -15.48
N ARG A 16 -9.68 -15.67 -14.17
CA ARG A 16 -9.12 -14.66 -13.26
C ARG A 16 -7.59 -14.68 -13.17
N LEU A 17 -6.93 -15.70 -13.72
CA LEU A 17 -5.47 -15.83 -13.64
C LEU A 17 -4.72 -14.65 -14.27
N GLY A 18 -5.24 -14.09 -15.36
CA GLY A 18 -4.63 -12.92 -16.00
C GLY A 18 -4.60 -11.70 -15.06
N SER A 19 -5.73 -11.38 -14.43
CA SER A 19 -5.81 -10.31 -13.43
C SER A 19 -4.93 -10.57 -12.22
N PHE A 20 -4.89 -11.81 -11.75
CA PHE A 20 -4.02 -12.21 -10.64
C PHE A 20 -2.53 -11.92 -10.92
N PHE A 21 -2.01 -12.28 -12.10
CA PHE A 21 -0.61 -12.01 -12.43
C PHE A 21 -0.33 -10.51 -12.62
N ALA A 22 -1.29 -9.73 -13.13
CA ALA A 22 -1.16 -8.29 -13.21
C ALA A 22 -1.13 -7.63 -11.81
N GLU A 23 -1.96 -8.11 -10.88
CA GLU A 23 -1.94 -7.69 -9.47
C GLU A 23 -0.63 -8.09 -8.79
N ALA A 24 -0.13 -9.31 -9.05
CA ALA A 24 1.15 -9.79 -8.52
C ALA A 24 2.32 -8.86 -8.91
N HIS A 25 2.33 -8.34 -10.14
CA HIS A 25 3.31 -7.32 -10.55
C HIS A 25 3.16 -6.01 -9.79
N ALA A 26 1.92 -5.54 -9.59
CA ALA A 26 1.65 -4.32 -8.82
C ALA A 26 2.09 -4.46 -7.35
N LEU A 27 2.03 -5.67 -6.79
CA LEU A 27 2.49 -6.02 -5.45
C LEU A 27 4.00 -6.26 -5.36
N GLY A 28 4.72 -6.30 -6.49
CA GLY A 28 6.17 -6.51 -6.54
C GLY A 28 6.60 -7.98 -6.51
N PHE A 29 5.70 -8.94 -6.73
CA PHE A 29 6.07 -10.34 -6.75
C PHE A 29 6.99 -10.66 -7.93
N ASN A 30 8.03 -11.45 -7.69
CA ASN A 30 9.06 -11.75 -8.68
C ASN A 30 8.90 -13.14 -9.32
N GLN A 31 8.33 -14.11 -8.59
CA GLN A 31 8.27 -15.51 -9.02
C GLN A 31 6.99 -16.19 -8.56
N VAL A 32 6.55 -17.17 -9.34
CA VAL A 32 5.48 -18.10 -8.99
C VAL A 32 6.10 -19.47 -8.75
N VAL A 33 5.76 -20.07 -7.62
CA VAL A 33 6.20 -21.42 -7.26
C VAL A 33 5.06 -22.39 -7.53
N PHE A 34 5.27 -23.32 -8.46
CA PHE A 34 4.35 -24.42 -8.72
C PHE A 34 4.76 -25.64 -7.91
N MET A 35 3.80 -26.20 -7.18
CA MET A 35 3.95 -27.41 -6.37
C MET A 35 3.06 -28.51 -6.97
N ASP A 36 3.67 -29.60 -7.43
CA ASP A 36 2.99 -30.81 -7.90
C ASP A 36 3.47 -32.01 -7.06
N GLY A 37 2.72 -32.34 -6.02
CA GLY A 37 3.19 -33.24 -4.96
C GLY A 37 4.48 -32.70 -4.33
N ASP A 38 5.56 -33.49 -4.42
CA ASP A 38 6.89 -33.12 -3.93
C ASP A 38 7.73 -32.32 -4.95
N ARG A 39 7.24 -32.17 -6.19
CA ARG A 39 7.95 -31.41 -7.22
C ARG A 39 7.70 -29.93 -7.04
N LYS A 40 8.79 -29.18 -6.87
CA LYS A 40 8.80 -27.72 -6.86
C LYS A 40 9.41 -27.21 -8.17
N SER A 41 8.72 -26.32 -8.86
CA SER A 41 9.28 -25.54 -9.96
C SER A 41 9.00 -24.06 -9.73
N CYS A 42 9.95 -23.21 -10.11
CA CYS A 42 9.84 -21.76 -9.99
C CYS A 42 9.87 -21.16 -11.39
N VAL A 43 8.98 -20.21 -11.66
CA VAL A 43 8.93 -19.48 -12.92
C VAL A 43 8.91 -17.98 -12.58
N GLY A 44 9.71 -17.18 -13.28
CA GLY A 44 9.67 -15.73 -13.15
C GLY A 44 8.29 -15.18 -13.52
N LEU A 45 7.76 -14.24 -12.73
CA LEU A 45 6.45 -13.66 -13.03
C LEU A 45 6.45 -12.97 -14.41
N SER A 46 7.57 -12.33 -14.77
CA SER A 46 7.80 -11.71 -16.08
C SER A 46 7.85 -12.69 -17.24
N GLU A 47 8.14 -13.98 -16.99
CA GLU A 47 8.09 -15.04 -18.01
C GLU A 47 6.64 -15.49 -18.30
N ILE A 48 5.72 -15.27 -17.34
CA ILE A 48 4.30 -15.60 -17.46
C ILE A 48 3.53 -14.43 -18.08
N VAL A 49 3.70 -13.24 -17.51
CA VAL A 49 3.09 -11.99 -17.98
C VAL A 49 4.16 -10.90 -17.95
N PRO A 50 4.42 -10.18 -19.05
CA PRO A 50 5.36 -9.07 -19.06
C PRO A 50 4.97 -7.96 -18.06
N GLU A 51 5.98 -7.33 -17.45
CA GLU A 51 5.75 -6.15 -16.61
C GLU A 51 5.10 -5.01 -17.42
N PRO A 52 4.09 -4.31 -16.88
CA PRO A 52 3.55 -3.12 -17.51
C PRO A 52 4.61 -2.00 -17.58
N ASP A 53 4.96 -1.56 -18.79
CA ASP A 53 5.89 -0.44 -18.99
C ASP A 53 5.15 0.89 -19.08
N PHE A 54 5.31 1.72 -18.03
CA PHE A 54 4.77 3.08 -17.97
C PHE A 54 5.82 4.17 -18.19
N SER A 55 7.06 3.81 -18.53
CA SER A 55 8.19 4.75 -18.66
C SER A 55 7.95 5.86 -19.69
N LYS A 56 7.10 5.59 -20.68
CA LYS A 56 6.71 6.55 -21.74
C LYS A 56 5.66 7.57 -21.30
N LEU A 57 5.03 7.37 -20.14
CA LEU A 57 4.04 8.31 -19.60
C LEU A 57 4.71 9.35 -18.70
N PRO A 58 4.27 10.62 -18.72
CA PRO A 58 4.65 11.60 -17.70
C PRO A 58 4.36 11.08 -16.29
N ILE A 59 5.20 11.42 -15.32
CA ILE A 59 5.11 10.91 -13.94
C ILE A 59 3.72 11.11 -13.32
N GLU A 60 3.05 12.22 -13.62
CA GLU A 60 1.72 12.56 -13.11
C GLU A 60 0.60 11.70 -13.72
N ARG A 61 0.85 11.10 -14.89
CA ARG A 61 -0.07 10.19 -15.59
C ARG A 61 0.27 8.72 -15.38
N GLN A 62 1.44 8.41 -14.84
CA GLN A 62 1.77 7.05 -14.45
C GLN A 62 0.86 6.61 -13.31
N PRO A 63 0.35 5.37 -13.35
CA PRO A 63 -0.42 4.81 -12.25
C PRO A 63 0.42 4.84 -10.97
N VAL A 64 -0.22 5.12 -9.85
CA VAL A 64 0.45 4.99 -8.56
C VAL A 64 0.62 3.51 -8.28
N LEU A 65 1.88 3.10 -8.13
CA LEU A 65 2.32 1.76 -7.78
C LEU A 65 3.51 1.92 -6.83
N ASN A 66 3.49 1.23 -5.69
CA ASN A 66 4.62 1.21 -4.76
C ASN A 66 4.98 -0.25 -4.39
N PRO A 67 5.52 -1.04 -5.34
CA PRO A 67 5.80 -2.46 -5.10
C PRO A 67 6.75 -2.69 -3.92
N ALA A 68 7.77 -1.83 -3.73
CA ALA A 68 8.68 -1.92 -2.58
C ALA A 68 7.95 -1.69 -1.24
N LEU A 69 7.03 -0.73 -1.17
CA LEU A 69 6.20 -0.51 0.02
C LEU A 69 5.28 -1.69 0.28
N GLN A 70 4.66 -2.24 -0.78
CA GLN A 70 3.78 -3.41 -0.68
C GLN A 70 4.53 -4.63 -0.13
N LEU A 71 5.68 -4.98 -0.72
CA LEU A 71 6.52 -6.11 -0.27
C LEU A 71 7.00 -5.94 1.17
N SER A 72 7.61 -4.79 1.49
CA SER A 72 8.11 -4.55 2.86
C SER A 72 6.98 -4.56 3.89
N SER A 73 5.79 -4.08 3.52
CA SER A 73 4.60 -4.19 4.37
C SER A 73 4.16 -5.62 4.57
N MET A 74 4.16 -6.46 3.52
CA MET A 74 3.81 -7.88 3.63
C MET A 74 4.78 -8.61 4.53
N TYR A 75 6.10 -8.44 4.36
CA TYR A 75 7.10 -9.07 5.21
C TYR A 75 6.98 -8.62 6.67
N PHE A 76 6.80 -7.32 6.91
CA PHE A 76 6.59 -6.79 8.26
C PHE A 76 5.34 -7.38 8.92
N MET A 77 4.19 -7.37 8.22
CA MET A 77 2.94 -7.93 8.75
C MET A 77 3.03 -9.45 8.95
N GLN A 78 3.73 -10.15 8.06
CA GLN A 78 3.96 -11.58 8.16
C GLN A 78 4.77 -11.91 9.43
N GLU A 79 5.86 -11.22 9.70
CA GLU A 79 6.63 -11.40 10.93
C GLU A 79 5.83 -11.00 12.17
N LEU A 80 5.10 -9.89 12.10
CA LEU A 80 4.25 -9.42 13.20
C LEU A 80 3.16 -10.45 13.54
N SER A 81 2.56 -11.09 12.54
CA SER A 81 1.51 -12.11 12.69
C SER A 81 2.03 -13.50 13.09
N ARG A 82 3.36 -13.70 13.10
CA ARG A 82 3.96 -14.99 13.37
C ARG A 82 3.58 -15.50 14.76
N GLN A 83 3.18 -16.78 14.83
CA GLN A 83 2.69 -17.45 16.03
C GLN A 83 3.86 -17.98 16.89
N ILE A 84 4.76 -17.08 17.27
CA ILE A 84 5.90 -17.36 18.17
C ILE A 84 5.99 -16.25 19.23
N PRO A 85 6.69 -16.48 20.36
CA PRO A 85 6.96 -15.45 21.37
C PRO A 85 7.58 -14.18 20.75
N ALA A 86 7.25 -13.01 21.30
CA ALA A 86 7.67 -11.73 20.74
C ALA A 86 9.20 -11.57 20.76
N GLU A 87 9.85 -12.14 21.77
CA GLU A 87 11.30 -12.13 21.97
C GLU A 87 12.05 -12.89 20.88
N GLU A 88 11.39 -13.83 20.19
CA GLU A 88 11.96 -14.64 19.11
C GLU A 88 11.86 -13.95 17.73
N LYS A 89 11.09 -12.84 17.63
CA LYS A 89 10.89 -12.07 16.38
C LYS A 89 12.05 -11.11 16.11
N SER A 90 13.24 -11.66 15.91
CA SER A 90 14.52 -10.92 15.83
C SER A 90 14.64 -9.92 14.67
N ASN A 91 13.88 -10.11 13.59
CA ASN A 91 13.93 -9.32 12.35
C ASN A 91 12.91 -8.17 12.30
N LEU A 92 12.02 -8.01 13.29
CA LEU A 92 10.96 -6.99 13.24
C LEU A 92 11.48 -5.57 13.09
N GLN A 93 12.57 -5.22 13.76
CA GLN A 93 13.13 -3.88 13.73
C GLN A 93 13.69 -3.53 12.34
N GLU A 94 14.36 -4.48 11.69
CA GLU A 94 14.91 -4.30 10.33
C GLU A 94 13.77 -4.15 9.31
N LEU A 95 12.74 -5.00 9.42
CA LEU A 95 11.54 -4.93 8.59
C LEU A 95 10.76 -3.62 8.79
N GLU A 96 10.67 -3.12 10.02
CA GLU A 96 10.05 -1.83 10.31
C GLU A 96 10.84 -0.68 9.66
N GLU A 97 12.17 -0.71 9.72
CA GLU A 97 13.01 0.32 9.14
C GLU A 97 12.95 0.31 7.60
N GLU A 98 12.95 -0.88 6.98
CA GLU A 98 12.74 -1.02 5.53
C GLU A 98 11.36 -0.51 5.11
N LEU A 99 10.30 -0.88 5.84
CA LEU A 99 8.95 -0.38 5.63
C LEU A 99 8.90 1.15 5.72
N ALA A 100 9.52 1.74 6.75
CA ALA A 100 9.56 3.18 6.93
C ALA A 100 10.33 3.89 5.80
N ALA A 101 11.45 3.31 5.34
CA ALA A 101 12.25 3.83 4.23
C ALA A 101 11.54 3.75 2.87
N ASN A 102 10.76 2.70 2.63
CA ASN A 102 9.96 2.57 1.41
C ASN A 102 8.75 3.49 1.46
N LEU A 103 8.11 3.63 2.62
CA LEU A 103 7.00 4.54 2.82
C LEU A 103 7.39 6.00 2.61
N SER A 104 8.57 6.43 3.09
CA SER A 104 9.06 7.81 2.93
C SER A 104 9.26 8.20 1.46
N LYS A 105 9.59 7.24 0.59
CA LYS A 105 9.81 7.45 -0.85
C LYS A 105 8.55 7.26 -1.71
N SER A 106 7.46 6.81 -1.10
CA SER A 106 6.26 6.38 -1.84
C SER A 106 5.40 7.54 -2.33
N ARG A 107 4.80 7.36 -3.50
CA ARG A 107 3.70 8.20 -4.00
C ARG A 107 2.39 7.65 -3.47
N LEU A 108 1.69 8.39 -2.62
CA LEU A 108 0.48 7.90 -1.97
C LEU A 108 -0.75 8.63 -2.51
N MET A 109 -1.89 7.96 -2.57
CA MET A 109 -3.16 8.55 -3.00
C MET A 109 -4.09 8.76 -1.81
N ILE A 110 -4.82 9.87 -1.80
CA ILE A 110 -5.96 10.07 -0.90
C ILE A 110 -7.25 10.29 -1.70
N PRO A 111 -8.40 9.84 -1.19
CA PRO A 111 -9.70 10.10 -1.79
C PRO A 111 -10.17 11.48 -1.37
N VAL A 112 -10.49 12.32 -2.35
CA VAL A 112 -11.09 13.63 -2.10
C VAL A 112 -12.39 13.79 -2.87
N VAL A 113 -13.32 14.51 -2.26
CA VAL A 113 -14.49 15.05 -2.96
C VAL A 113 -14.11 16.45 -3.42
N ALA A 114 -13.75 16.58 -4.69
CA ALA A 114 -13.30 17.84 -5.24
C ALA A 114 -14.51 18.69 -5.67
N LYS A 115 -14.54 19.97 -5.29
CA LYS A 115 -15.59 20.91 -5.72
C LYS A 115 -15.52 21.21 -7.23
N LYS A 116 -14.38 20.91 -7.86
CA LYS A 116 -14.10 20.95 -9.31
C LYS A 116 -13.27 19.73 -9.69
N LEU A 117 -13.30 19.32 -10.96
CA LEU A 117 -12.40 18.27 -11.47
C LEU A 117 -10.94 18.73 -11.35
N LEU A 118 -10.16 18.00 -10.55
CA LEU A 118 -8.71 18.15 -10.44
C LEU A 118 -8.05 17.41 -11.62
N LYS A 119 -7.18 18.10 -12.33
CA LYS A 119 -6.33 17.51 -13.37
C LYS A 119 -4.99 17.06 -12.76
N PRO A 120 -4.34 16.06 -13.37
CA PRO A 120 -2.97 15.69 -12.99
C PRO A 120 -2.05 16.92 -13.03
N GLY A 121 -1.41 17.23 -11.90
CA GLY A 121 -0.52 18.38 -11.75
C GLY A 121 -1.16 19.65 -11.16
N ASP A 122 -2.48 19.67 -10.92
CA ASP A 122 -3.13 20.81 -10.27
C ASP A 122 -2.60 21.01 -8.84
N LYS A 123 -2.36 22.28 -8.47
CA LYS A 123 -2.04 22.63 -7.08
C LYS A 123 -3.29 22.50 -6.24
N LEU A 124 -3.20 21.72 -5.16
CA LEU A 124 -4.25 21.59 -4.16
C LEU A 124 -4.33 22.87 -3.33
N GLU A 125 -5.24 23.76 -3.69
CA GLU A 125 -5.52 24.95 -2.89
C GLU A 125 -6.30 24.57 -1.62
N LYS A 126 -5.96 25.18 -0.48
CA LYS A 126 -6.70 24.97 0.78
C LYS A 126 -8.18 25.29 0.56
N GLY A 127 -9.07 24.33 0.85
CA GLY A 127 -10.53 24.47 0.72
C GLY A 127 -11.12 24.11 -0.64
N SER A 128 -10.29 23.70 -1.61
CA SER A 128 -10.74 23.24 -2.94
C SER A 128 -11.30 21.82 -2.96
N PHE A 129 -11.07 21.04 -1.90
CA PHE A 129 -11.49 19.66 -1.76
C PHE A 129 -11.90 19.34 -0.31
N ASP A 130 -12.80 18.35 -0.18
CA ASP A 130 -13.19 17.78 1.10
C ASP A 130 -12.53 16.41 1.29
N LEU A 131 -11.96 16.18 2.48
CA LEU A 131 -11.34 14.91 2.85
C LEU A 131 -12.40 13.90 3.27
N THR A 132 -12.19 12.65 2.86
CA THR A 132 -13.00 11.51 3.32
C THR A 132 -12.23 10.75 4.38
N PHE A 133 -12.91 10.35 5.45
CA PHE A 133 -12.35 9.54 6.53
C PHE A 133 -13.06 8.19 6.61
N VAL A 134 -12.34 7.17 7.06
CA VAL A 134 -12.90 5.85 7.36
C VAL A 134 -12.88 5.61 8.85
N LYS A 135 -13.83 4.80 9.34
CA LYS A 135 -13.85 4.32 10.72
C LYS A 135 -13.34 2.88 10.75
N ASP A 136 -12.53 2.57 11.74
CA ASP A 136 -12.22 1.17 12.05
C ASP A 136 -13.36 0.52 12.86
N LYS A 137 -13.15 -0.73 13.28
CA LYS A 137 -14.13 -1.50 14.08
C LYS A 137 -14.45 -0.86 15.43
N GLU A 138 -13.54 -0.04 15.96
CA GLU A 138 -13.68 0.67 17.24
C GLU A 138 -14.31 2.06 17.06
N GLY A 139 -14.67 2.43 15.82
CA GLY A 139 -15.25 3.72 15.49
C GLY A 139 -14.21 4.84 15.36
N VAL A 140 -12.93 4.52 15.47
CA VAL A 140 -11.82 5.47 15.38
C VAL A 140 -11.65 5.93 13.94
N MET A 141 -11.58 7.26 13.74
CA MET A 141 -11.45 7.83 12.41
C MET A 141 -9.99 7.87 11.95
N PHE A 142 -9.77 7.46 10.70
CA PHE A 142 -8.48 7.52 10.01
C PHE A 142 -8.65 8.13 8.62
N LEU A 143 -7.61 8.81 8.15
CA LEU A 143 -7.49 9.18 6.73
C LEU A 143 -7.12 7.92 5.93
N PRO A 144 -7.96 7.42 5.01
CA PRO A 144 -7.57 6.35 4.10
C PRO A 144 -6.50 6.86 3.12
N VAL A 145 -5.41 6.11 3.01
CA VAL A 145 -4.28 6.38 2.12
C VAL A 145 -4.02 5.13 1.29
N PHE A 146 -3.76 5.30 0.00
CA PHE A 146 -3.60 4.19 -0.94
C PHE A 146 -2.19 4.17 -1.53
N ALA A 147 -1.54 3.00 -1.45
CA ALA A 147 -0.22 2.75 -2.01
C ALA A 147 -0.28 2.33 -3.49
N ASP A 148 -1.47 2.12 -4.04
CA ASP A 148 -1.65 1.77 -5.44
C ASP A 148 -3.06 2.12 -5.95
N VAL A 149 -3.19 2.14 -7.27
CA VAL A 149 -4.45 2.45 -7.96
C VAL A 149 -5.52 1.35 -7.81
N LEU A 150 -5.13 0.09 -7.58
CA LEU A 150 -6.06 -1.03 -7.49
C LEU A 150 -6.87 -0.96 -6.19
N GLU A 151 -6.18 -0.80 -5.06
CA GLU A 151 -6.80 -0.60 -3.75
C GLU A 151 -7.68 0.66 -3.74
N PHE A 152 -7.22 1.76 -4.36
CA PHE A 152 -8.03 2.97 -4.50
C PHE A 152 -9.32 2.70 -5.29
N ASN A 153 -9.25 1.97 -6.41
CA ASN A 153 -10.42 1.65 -7.22
C ASN A 153 -11.39 0.71 -6.48
N LEU A 154 -10.89 -0.23 -5.68
CA LEU A 154 -11.71 -1.07 -4.81
C LEU A 154 -12.45 -0.28 -3.73
N PHE A 155 -11.82 0.79 -3.22
CA PHE A 155 -12.45 1.73 -2.29
C PHE A 155 -13.45 2.67 -2.99
N ASN A 156 -13.14 3.10 -4.21
CA ASN A 156 -13.92 4.03 -5.01
C ASN A 156 -14.82 3.31 -6.03
N ASP A 157 -15.45 2.21 -5.62
CA ASP A 157 -16.32 1.38 -6.47
C ASP A 157 -17.46 2.18 -7.12
N LYS A 158 -18.01 3.16 -6.38
CA LYS A 158 -19.06 4.09 -6.83
C LYS A 158 -18.53 5.28 -7.64
N LYS A 159 -17.22 5.39 -7.86
CA LYS A 159 -16.56 6.47 -8.61
C LYS A 159 -16.91 7.88 -8.12
N GLN A 160 -17.02 8.05 -6.80
CA GLN A 160 -17.39 9.31 -6.14
C GLN A 160 -16.19 10.18 -5.79
N PHE A 161 -15.00 9.60 -5.71
CA PHE A 161 -13.78 10.27 -5.29
C PHE A 161 -12.83 10.51 -6.45
N GLN A 162 -12.07 11.61 -6.35
CA GLN A 162 -10.86 11.80 -7.14
C GLN A 162 -9.64 11.43 -6.30
N GLY A 163 -8.70 10.72 -6.91
CA GLY A 163 -7.46 10.33 -6.27
C GLY A 163 -6.43 11.44 -6.37
N VAL A 164 -5.94 11.93 -5.24
CA VAL A 164 -4.90 12.96 -5.18
C VAL A 164 -3.60 12.34 -4.71
N VAL A 165 -2.56 12.49 -5.53
CA VAL A 165 -1.23 11.92 -5.26
C VAL A 165 -0.38 12.89 -4.44
N MET A 166 0.22 12.41 -3.36
CA MET A 166 1.14 13.17 -2.52
C MET A 166 2.08 12.25 -1.73
N THR A 167 3.13 12.85 -1.17
CA THR A 167 4.10 12.21 -0.28
C THR A 167 3.66 12.29 1.18
N ILE A 168 4.27 11.48 2.05
CA ILE A 168 3.86 11.38 3.46
C ILE A 168 4.03 12.68 4.26
N ASP A 169 5.04 13.50 3.95
CA ASP A 169 5.24 14.83 4.53
C ASP A 169 4.07 15.78 4.25
N ARG A 170 3.47 15.68 3.05
CA ARG A 170 2.29 16.49 2.67
C ARG A 170 0.99 15.96 3.28
N LEU A 171 0.93 14.68 3.61
CA LEU A 171 -0.21 14.06 4.29
C LEU A 171 -0.27 14.43 5.77
N ARG A 172 0.88 14.60 6.43
CA ARG A 172 0.96 14.81 7.88
C ARG A 172 0.14 16.00 8.41
N PRO A 173 0.12 17.18 7.76
CA PRO A 173 -0.74 18.29 8.20
C PRO A 173 -2.24 18.00 8.06
N LEU A 174 -2.64 17.07 7.19
CA LEU A 174 -4.06 16.76 6.93
C LEU A 174 -4.70 15.95 8.06
N VAL A 175 -3.91 15.17 8.82
CA VAL A 175 -4.41 14.34 9.93
C VAL A 175 -4.46 15.11 11.26
N GLN A 176 -3.73 16.21 11.39
CA GLN A 176 -3.58 16.93 12.65
C GLN A 176 -4.92 17.47 13.17
N GLY A 177 -5.35 16.98 14.34
CA GLY A 177 -6.57 17.43 15.00
C GLY A 177 -7.88 17.05 14.30
N LYS A 178 -7.82 16.18 13.29
CA LYS A 178 -9.01 15.74 12.52
C LYS A 178 -9.32 14.24 12.66
N CYS A 179 -8.31 13.43 12.92
CA CYS A 179 -8.40 11.97 13.01
C CYS A 179 -7.22 11.41 13.82
N GLU A 180 -7.24 10.13 14.18
CA GLU A 180 -6.18 9.46 14.95
C GLU A 180 -4.94 9.08 14.11
N GLY A 181 -4.97 9.33 12.81
CA GLY A 181 -3.86 9.09 11.91
C GLY A 181 -4.31 8.74 10.50
N MET A 182 -3.48 7.95 9.81
CA MET A 182 -3.81 7.40 8.51
C MET A 182 -3.86 5.87 8.55
N ILE A 183 -4.63 5.30 7.64
CA ILE A 183 -4.66 3.86 7.38
C ILE A 183 -4.27 3.62 5.92
N ILE A 184 -3.12 2.97 5.73
CA ILE A 184 -2.60 2.64 4.40
C ILE A 184 -3.27 1.34 3.94
N ASN A 185 -3.79 1.39 2.71
CA ASN A 185 -4.50 0.30 2.04
C ASN A 185 -5.50 -0.39 2.98
N PRO A 186 -6.63 0.26 3.30
CA PRO A 186 -7.53 -0.16 4.38
C PRO A 186 -8.06 -1.59 4.25
N ARG A 187 -8.10 -2.14 3.04
CA ARG A 187 -8.66 -3.45 2.72
C ARG A 187 -7.59 -4.53 2.68
N SER A 188 -6.42 -4.25 2.11
CA SER A 188 -5.34 -5.23 1.94
C SER A 188 -4.27 -5.20 3.04
N MET A 189 -3.74 -4.03 3.39
CA MET A 189 -2.67 -3.90 4.41
C MET A 189 -3.21 -3.53 5.80
N ALA A 190 -4.21 -2.65 5.84
CA ALA A 190 -4.75 -2.05 7.05
C ALA A 190 -3.67 -1.48 8.01
N LEU A 191 -2.56 -0.99 7.46
CA LEU A 191 -1.45 -0.44 8.24
C LEU A 191 -1.84 0.92 8.81
N LYS A 192 -2.04 0.98 10.13
CA LYS A 192 -2.40 2.22 10.85
C LYS A 192 -1.13 2.96 11.27
N LEU A 193 -1.04 4.24 10.92
CA LEU A 193 0.05 5.12 11.32
C LEU A 193 -0.49 6.29 12.13
N THR A 194 -0.05 6.37 13.38
CA THR A 194 -0.36 7.50 14.26
C THR A 194 0.45 8.74 13.88
N PRO A 195 0.01 9.96 14.25
CA PRO A 195 0.79 11.18 14.07
C PRO A 195 2.24 11.06 14.56
N LYS A 196 2.46 10.42 15.71
CA LYS A 196 3.79 10.20 16.29
C LYS A 196 4.67 9.30 15.41
N MET A 197 4.10 8.23 14.85
CA MET A 197 4.83 7.34 13.93
C MET A 197 5.23 8.09 12.65
N ILE A 198 4.29 8.87 12.09
CA ILE A 198 4.55 9.68 10.91
C ILE A 198 5.65 10.70 11.20
N ASP A 199 5.58 11.42 12.32
CA ASP A 199 6.61 12.37 12.75
C ASP A 199 7.98 11.70 12.91
N GLY A 200 8.01 10.47 13.41
CA GLY A 200 9.22 9.66 13.52
C GLY A 200 9.83 9.27 12.16
N ILE A 201 8.99 8.98 11.15
CA ILE A 201 9.45 8.72 9.77
C ILE A 201 9.96 10.01 9.14
N LEU A 202 9.23 11.12 9.30
CA LEU A 202 9.64 12.42 8.77
C LEU A 202 10.98 12.86 9.36
N LYS A 203 11.16 12.72 10.67
CA LYS A 203 12.44 13.04 11.32
C LYS A 203 13.60 12.18 10.80
N ARG A 204 13.35 10.89 10.51
CA ARG A 204 14.37 9.97 10.01
C ARG A 204 14.79 10.25 8.56
N PHE A 205 13.84 10.61 7.69
CA PHE A 205 14.07 10.61 6.24
C PHE A 205 13.92 11.96 5.54
N PHE A 206 13.36 12.97 6.21
CA PHE A 206 13.07 14.28 5.59
C PHE A 206 13.83 15.46 6.20
N GLU A 207 14.64 15.25 7.25
CA GLU A 207 15.45 16.27 7.96
C GLU A 207 14.78 17.65 8.09
N PHE A 208 14.15 17.91 9.24
CA PHE A 208 13.83 19.28 9.67
C PHE A 208 14.78 19.72 10.78
#